data_AF-A0A7G1KX57-F1
#
_entry.id   AF-A0A7G1KX57-F1
#
_cell.length_a   1.000
_cell.length_b   1.000
_cell.length_c   1.000
_cell.angle_alpha   90.00
_cell.angle_beta   90.00
_cell.angle_gamma   90.00
#
_symmetry.space_group_name_H-M   'P 1'
#
loop_
_entity.id
_entity.type
_entity.pdbx_description
1 polymer ?
#
loop_
_entity_poly.entity_id
_entity_poly.type
_entity_poly.pdbx_seq_one_letter_code
_entity_poly.pdbx_strand_id
1 'polypeptide(L)'
;MFEVYVGMLAVSGIVMVSMAAVKGGQSETVRWFNAAFGAGYLAYAAYLAFVFEGGSYLIFFQAFILPVLMVVNFVRSTDWQALMTKPTPTQQAWRAYQKEQDRLAKL
;
A
#
# COMPACT_ATOMS: atom_id res chain seq x y z
N MET A 1 26.63 -9.73 -5.06
CA MET A 1 25.74 -10.12 -3.95
C MET A 1 25.37 -8.93 -3.07
N PHE A 2 26.34 -8.19 -2.55
CA PHE A 2 26.10 -6.99 -1.73
C PHE A 2 25.29 -5.91 -2.46
N GLU A 3 25.75 -5.42 -3.61
CA GLU A 3 25.06 -4.36 -4.36
C GLU A 3 23.65 -4.77 -4.81
N VAL A 4 23.50 -6.03 -5.22
CA VAL A 4 22.18 -6.59 -5.59
C VAL A 4 21.24 -6.59 -4.38
N TYR A 5 21.73 -6.99 -3.20
CA TYR A 5 20.96 -6.94 -1.95
C TYR A 5 20.55 -5.50 -1.61
N VAL A 6 21.47 -4.54 -1.65
CA VAL A 6 21.18 -3.12 -1.38
C VAL A 6 20.16 -2.56 -2.38
N GLY A 7 20.32 -2.86 -3.67
CA GLY A 7 19.41 -2.44 -4.73
C GLY A 7 18.00 -3.00 -4.53
N MET A 8 17.88 -4.29 -4.21
CA MET A 8 16.58 -4.89 -3.94
C MET A 8 15.95 -4.34 -2.65
N LEU A 9 16.74 -4.11 -1.60
CA LEU A 9 16.26 -3.50 -0.36
C LEU A 9 15.69 -2.09 -0.62
N ALA A 10 16.38 -1.30 -1.47
CA ALA A 10 15.92 0.00 -1.90
C ALA A 10 14.60 -0.10 -2.69
N VAL A 11 14.50 -1.01 -3.66
CA VAL A 11 13.27 -1.25 -4.44
C VAL A 11 12.10 -1.63 -3.53
N SER A 12 12.29 -2.56 -2.60
CA SER A 12 11.28 -2.94 -1.62
C SER A 12 10.82 -1.75 -0.77
N GLY A 13 11.77 -0.94 -0.29
CA GLY A 13 11.48 0.27 0.47
C GLY A 13 10.65 1.27 -0.32
N ILE A 14 11.03 1.55 -1.58
CA ILE A 14 10.28 2.45 -2.48
C ILE A 14 8.86 1.93 -2.66
N VAL A 15 8.68 0.66 -3.02
CA VAL A 15 7.35 0.06 -3.28
C VAL A 15 6.45 0.21 -2.05
N MET A 16 6.97 -0.08 -0.86
CA MET A 16 6.20 0.03 0.38
C MET A 16 5.83 1.47 0.73
N VAL A 17 6.76 2.42 0.57
CA VAL A 17 6.47 3.85 0.77
C VAL A 17 5.46 4.35 -0.26
N SER A 18 5.56 3.94 -1.53
CA SER A 18 4.59 4.28 -2.57
C SER A 18 3.19 3.77 -2.22
N MET A 19 3.06 2.53 -1.74
CA MET A 19 1.78 1.99 -1.27
C MET A 19 1.23 2.77 -0.07
N ALA A 20 2.09 3.22 0.85
CA ALA A 20 1.67 4.02 1.99
C ALA A 20 1.20 5.44 1.60
N ALA A 21 1.69 5.98 0.49
CA ALA A 21 1.32 7.29 -0.02
C ALA A 21 -0.06 7.31 -0.71
N VAL A 22 -0.51 6.16 -1.24
CA VAL A 22 -1.82 6.03 -1.88
C VAL A 22 -2.93 6.18 -0.84
N LYS A 23 -3.82 7.17 -1.05
CA LYS A 23 -4.97 7.42 -0.17
C LYS A 23 -6.19 6.62 -0.67
N GLY A 24 -6.64 5.65 0.14
CA GLY A 24 -7.81 4.81 -0.14
C GLY A 24 -7.43 3.37 -0.54
N GLY A 25 -8.28 2.40 -0.20
CA GLY A 25 -8.10 0.96 -0.51
C GLY A 25 -7.38 0.14 0.57
N GLN A 26 -6.73 0.78 1.55
CA GLN A 26 -6.06 0.12 2.69
C GLN A 26 -6.53 0.69 4.02
N SER A 27 -6.52 -0.15 5.06
CA SER A 27 -6.72 0.31 6.44
C SER A 27 -5.55 1.18 6.90
N GLU A 28 -5.84 2.10 7.83
CA GLU A 28 -4.84 3.03 8.36
C GLU A 28 -3.63 2.29 8.96
N THR A 29 -3.89 1.19 9.67
CA THR A 29 -2.87 0.32 10.24
C THR A 29 -1.94 -0.26 9.18
N VAL A 30 -2.48 -0.81 8.09
CA VAL A 30 -1.66 -1.40 7.01
C VAL A 30 -0.84 -0.30 6.32
N ARG A 31 -1.41 0.89 6.14
CA ARG A 31 -0.70 2.04 5.58
C ARG A 31 0.48 2.46 6.46
N TRP A 32 0.28 2.46 7.78
CA TRP A 32 1.34 2.78 8.74
C TRP A 32 2.46 1.73 8.73
N PHE A 33 2.12 0.44 8.68
CA PHE A 33 3.11 -0.63 8.52
C PHE A 33 3.90 -0.48 7.23
N ASN A 34 3.23 -0.21 6.10
CA ASN A 34 3.89 0.03 4.83
C ASN A 34 4.88 1.20 4.90
N ALA A 35 4.49 2.31 5.55
CA ALA A 35 5.37 3.45 5.76
C ALA A 35 6.57 3.11 6.65
N ALA A 36 6.35 2.47 7.80
CA ALA A 36 7.39 2.18 8.78
C ALA A 36 8.43 1.19 8.24
N PHE A 37 7.99 0.07 7.67
CA PHE A 37 8.89 -0.92 7.07
C PHE A 37 9.57 -0.37 5.81
N GLY A 38 8.82 0.34 4.96
CA GLY A 38 9.38 0.97 3.76
C GLY A 38 10.48 1.98 4.09
N ALA A 39 10.23 2.87 5.05
CA ALA A 39 11.22 3.82 5.55
C ALA A 39 12.42 3.11 6.19
N GLY A 40 12.19 2.06 6.96
CA GLY A 40 13.26 1.25 7.56
C GLY A 40 14.17 0.61 6.50
N TYR A 41 13.59 0.02 5.46
CA TYR A 41 14.36 -0.57 4.35
C TYR A 41 15.13 0.48 3.55
N LEU A 42 14.53 1.64 3.28
CA LEU A 42 15.23 2.75 2.60
C LEU A 42 16.38 3.30 3.45
N ALA A 43 16.15 3.51 4.74
CA ALA A 43 17.19 3.99 5.66
C ALA A 43 18.36 3.00 5.74
N TYR A 44 18.05 1.69 5.81
CA TYR A 44 19.10 0.67 5.85
C TYR A 44 19.83 0.53 4.50
N ALA A 45 19.12 0.64 3.37
CA ALA A 45 19.75 0.67 2.06
C ALA A 45 20.68 1.88 1.89
N ALA A 46 20.24 3.06 2.33
CA ALA A 46 21.07 4.28 2.31
C ALA A 46 22.29 4.15 3.22
N TYR A 47 22.14 3.58 4.42
CA TYR A 47 23.27 3.28 5.30
C TYR A 47 24.30 2.37 4.61
N LEU A 48 23.84 1.26 4.00
CA LEU A 48 24.72 0.33 3.31
C LEU A 48 25.35 0.93 2.04
N ALA A 49 24.67 1.85 1.35
CA ALA A 49 25.17 2.46 0.11
C ALA A 49 26.19 3.57 0.36
N PHE A 50 26.01 4.38 1.41
CA PHE A 50 26.78 5.62 1.60
C PHE A 50 27.70 5.62 2.81
N VAL A 51 27.39 4.84 3.85
CA VAL A 51 28.10 4.89 5.15
C VAL A 51 28.87 3.60 5.41
N PHE A 52 28.46 2.49 4.83
CA PHE A 52 29.07 1.19 5.09
C PHE A 52 30.36 1.01 4.28
N GLU A 53 31.49 0.97 4.98
CA GLU A 53 32.84 0.83 4.39
C GLU A 53 33.28 -0.63 4.22
N GLY A 54 32.46 -1.59 4.65
CA GLY A 54 32.74 -3.02 4.53
C GLY A 54 32.64 -3.78 5.86
N GLY A 55 32.70 -5.12 5.78
CA GLY A 55 32.58 -6.02 6.92
C GLY A 55 31.35 -6.93 6.83
N SER A 56 30.80 -7.29 7.99
CA SER A 56 29.60 -8.12 8.07
C SER A 56 28.35 -7.27 8.18
N TYR A 57 27.31 -7.61 7.41
CA TYR A 57 26.01 -6.96 7.45
C TYR A 57 24.90 -7.99 7.59
N LEU A 58 23.75 -7.56 8.12
CA LEU A 58 22.59 -8.42 8.32
C LEU A 58 21.74 -8.43 7.06
N ILE A 59 21.40 -9.65 6.61
CA ILE A 59 20.52 -9.87 5.48
C ILE A 59 19.10 -10.11 5.99
N PHE A 60 18.20 -9.20 5.67
CA PHE A 60 16.78 -9.33 6.02
C PHE A 60 16.02 -9.98 4.87
N PHE A 61 15.92 -11.31 4.86
CA PHE A 61 15.13 -12.03 3.84
C PHE A 61 13.64 -11.61 3.82
N GLN A 62 13.12 -11.15 4.96
CA GLN A 62 11.78 -10.59 5.04
C GLN A 62 11.59 -9.34 4.17
N ALA A 63 12.64 -8.57 3.89
CA ALA A 63 12.55 -7.37 3.06
C ALA A 63 12.20 -7.67 1.59
N PHE A 64 12.22 -8.94 1.20
CA PHE A 64 11.78 -9.41 -0.12
C PHE A 64 10.36 -9.97 -0.09
N ILE A 65 10.01 -10.69 0.98
CA ILE A 65 8.73 -11.40 1.11
C ILE A 65 7.63 -10.44 1.54
N LEU A 66 7.92 -9.60 2.52
CA LEU A 66 6.96 -8.68 3.13
C LEU A 66 6.34 -7.70 2.12
N PRO A 67 7.11 -7.05 1.22
CA PRO A 67 6.53 -6.20 0.18
C PRO A 67 5.57 -6.97 -0.73
N VAL A 68 5.89 -8.20 -1.12
CA VAL A 68 5.03 -9.01 -2.01
C VAL A 68 3.71 -9.34 -1.30
N LEU A 69 3.76 -9.75 -0.03
CA LEU A 69 2.56 -10.02 0.76
C LEU A 69 1.70 -8.75 0.93
N MET A 70 2.34 -7.61 1.20
CA MET A 70 1.64 -6.32 1.32
C MET A 70 0.99 -5.91 0.00
N VAL A 71 1.67 -6.09 -1.14
CA VAL A 71 1.10 -5.84 -2.48
C VAL A 71 -0.12 -6.74 -2.74
N VAL A 72 -0.02 -8.04 -2.47
CA VAL A 72 -1.15 -8.96 -2.66
C VAL A 72 -2.33 -8.56 -1.76
N ASN A 73 -2.07 -8.25 -0.50
CA ASN A 73 -3.11 -7.78 0.41
C ASN A 73 -3.74 -6.47 -0.06
N PHE A 74 -2.94 -5.53 -0.57
CA PHE A 74 -3.43 -4.27 -1.14
C PHE A 74 -4.34 -4.51 -2.34
N VAL A 75 -3.95 -5.40 -3.26
CA VAL A 75 -4.76 -5.72 -4.44
C VAL A 75 -6.06 -6.40 -4.03
N ARG A 76 -6.05 -7.26 -3.00
CA ARG A 76 -7.25 -7.95 -2.48
C ARG A 76 -8.18 -7.04 -1.68
N SER A 77 -7.64 -6.08 -0.93
CA SER A 77 -8.44 -5.15 -0.12
C SER A 77 -9.01 -4.01 -0.94
N THR A 78 -8.39 -3.70 -2.07
CA THR A 78 -8.86 -2.65 -2.97
C THR A 78 -9.97 -3.21 -3.85
N ASP A 79 -11.19 -2.69 -3.69
CA ASP A 79 -12.32 -3.04 -4.53
C ASP A 79 -12.21 -2.33 -5.89
N TRP A 80 -11.34 -2.88 -6.75
CA TRP A 80 -11.07 -2.33 -8.08
C TRP A 80 -12.32 -2.26 -8.96
N GLN A 81 -13.30 -3.13 -8.71
CA GLN A 81 -14.57 -3.14 -9.44
C GLN A 81 -15.42 -1.91 -9.07
N ALA A 82 -15.50 -1.56 -7.78
CA ALA A 82 -16.20 -0.36 -7.33
C ALA A 82 -15.56 0.94 -7.87
N LEU A 83 -14.25 0.96 -8.08
CA LEU A 83 -13.53 2.13 -8.63
C LEU A 83 -13.71 2.29 -10.15
N MET A 84 -13.87 1.18 -10.88
CA MET A 84 -14.00 1.21 -12.34
C MET A 84 -15.45 1.22 -12.83
N THR A 85 -16.39 0.77 -12.01
CA THR A 85 -17.82 0.80 -12.36
C THR A 85 -18.43 2.16 -11.97
N LYS A 86 -18.52 3.07 -12.95
CA LYS A 86 -19.43 4.22 -12.80
C LYS A 86 -20.86 3.67 -12.68
N PRO A 87 -21.61 3.96 -11.60
CA PRO A 87 -22.95 3.44 -11.44
C PRO A 87 -23.81 3.90 -12.63
N THR A 88 -24.45 2.94 -13.31
CA THR A 88 -25.32 3.22 -14.46
C THR A 88 -26.36 4.28 -14.09
N PRO A 89 -26.76 5.16 -15.03
CA PRO A 89 -27.71 6.25 -14.76
C PRO A 89 -28.99 5.78 -14.05
N THR A 90 -29.48 4.60 -14.41
CA THR A 90 -30.65 3.95 -13.79
C THR A 90 -30.42 3.61 -12.32
N GLN A 91 -29.26 3.04 -11.95
CA GLN A 91 -28.92 2.73 -10.56
C GLN A 91 -28.80 3.98 -9.69
N GLN A 92 -28.34 5.10 -10.27
CA GLN A 92 -28.28 6.38 -9.56
C GLN A 92 -29.69 6.92 -9.27
N ALA A 93 -30.60 6.83 -10.25
CA ALA A 93 -31.99 7.25 -10.09
C ALA A 93 -32.73 6.45 -9.00
N TRP A 94 -32.55 5.13 -8.95
CA TRP A 94 -33.16 4.27 -7.91
C TRP A 94 -32.70 4.62 -6.49
N ARG A 95 -31.40 4.92 -6.30
CA ARG A 95 -30.88 5.35 -4.99
C ARG A 95 -31.42 6.71 -4.56
N ALA A 96 -31.62 7.63 -5.51
CA ALA A 96 -32.23 8.93 -5.24
C ALA A 96 -33.70 8.76 -4.79
N TYR A 97 -34.47 7.91 -5.48
CA TYR A 97 -35.84 7.58 -5.08
C TYR A 97 -35.93 6.99 -3.67
N GLN A 98 -35.05 6.04 -3.32
CA GLN A 98 -35.02 5.45 -1.97
C GLN A 98 -34.75 6.48 -0.88
N LYS A 99 -33.75 7.36 -1.09
CA LYS A 99 -33.46 8.44 -0.13
C LYS A 99 -34.65 9.37 0.09
N GLU A 100 -35.39 9.69 -0.97
CA GLU A 100 -36.56 10.54 -0.87
C GLU A 100 -37.68 9.83 -0.09
N GLN A 101 -37.91 8.54 -0.31
CA GLN A 101 -38.87 7.77 0.47
C GLN A 101 -38.50 7.68 1.95
N ASP A 102 -37.23 7.42 2.28
CA ASP A 102 -36.76 7.41 3.67
C ASP A 102 -36.92 8.77 4.36
N ARG A 103 -36.76 9.86 3.60
CA ARG A 103 -37.00 11.23 4.09
C ARG A 103 -38.47 11.46 4.37
N LEU A 104 -39.34 11.06 3.45
CA LEU A 104 -40.80 11.18 3.60
C LEU A 104 -41.34 10.33 4.74
N ALA A 105 -40.76 9.16 4.99
CA ALA A 105 -41.15 8.29 6.11
C ALA A 105 -40.73 8.82 7.49
N LYS A 106 -39.85 9.82 7.55
CA LYS A 106 -39.36 10.45 8.79
C LYS A 106 -40.03 11.79 9.10
N LEU A 107 -40.95 12.26 8.25
CA LEU A 107 -41.78 13.45 8.44
C LEU A 107 -43.13 13.05 9.02
#